data_AF-A0A9P7FY93-F1
#
_entry.id   AF-A0A9P7FY93-F1
#
_cell.length_a   1.000
_cell.length_b   1.000
_cell.length_c   1.000
_cell.angle_alpha   90.00
_cell.angle_beta   90.00
_cell.angle_gamma   90.00
#
_symmetry.space_group_name_H-M   'P 1'
#
loop_
_entity.id
_entity.type
_entity.pdbx_description
1 polymer ?
#
loop_
_entity_poly.entity_id
_entity_poly.type
_entity_poly.pdbx_seq_one_letter_code
_entity_poly.pdbx_strand_id
1 'polypeptide(L)'
;MKEPRGQNGVTVSSNCDTNVNYNQGCGSSFSKANSYGAGFNKVGGGWFVLERSAARGINVWFWARNDPSVPLAVSQGTKSIYPDDSWGRPEARFAPDTCAHSTYFDKHVMIFDTTFCGDWAGATFNSAGCPGNCNNYVNTNPDKFKEAYWEINSLRVYE
;
A
#
# COMPACT_ATOMS: atom_id res chain seq x y z
N MET A 1 13.67 -10.50 4.65
CA MET A 1 14.14 -9.39 3.81
C MET A 1 15.40 -8.82 4.39
N LYS A 2 16.42 -8.59 3.56
CA LYS A 2 17.65 -7.93 3.97
C LYS A 2 17.40 -6.44 4.23
N GLU A 3 17.96 -5.93 5.33
CA GLU A 3 17.98 -4.50 5.64
C GLU A 3 19.38 -3.90 5.41
N PRO A 4 19.48 -2.62 5.04
CA PRO A 4 18.39 -1.70 4.70
C PRO A 4 17.79 -1.98 3.31
N ARG A 5 16.47 -1.82 3.14
CA ARG A 5 15.76 -2.16 1.88
C ARG A 5 15.95 -1.19 0.71
N GLY A 6 16.57 -0.02 0.90
CA GLY A 6 16.68 0.95 -0.19
C GLY A 6 15.34 1.58 -0.57
N GLN A 7 14.46 1.85 0.41
CA GLN A 7 13.18 2.58 0.28
C GLN A 7 13.16 3.88 1.11
N ASN A 8 12.27 4.83 0.82
CA ASN A 8 12.06 6.02 1.66
C ASN A 8 11.28 5.68 2.94
N GLY A 9 10.33 4.74 2.84
CA GLY A 9 9.53 4.32 3.98
C GLY A 9 10.34 3.60 5.05
N VAL A 10 9.76 3.52 6.24
CA VAL A 10 10.37 2.84 7.39
C VAL A 10 10.00 1.36 7.37
N THR A 11 10.99 0.48 7.53
CA THR A 11 10.73 -0.95 7.74
C THR A 11 10.03 -1.16 9.07
N VAL A 12 8.83 -1.76 9.02
CA VAL A 12 8.07 -2.15 10.22
C VAL A 12 8.40 -3.58 10.61
N SER A 13 8.52 -4.48 9.62
CA SER A 13 8.94 -5.86 9.79
C SER A 13 9.70 -6.32 8.55
N SER A 14 10.69 -7.18 8.73
CA SER A 14 11.51 -7.72 7.64
C SER A 14 11.19 -9.18 7.31
N ASN A 15 10.32 -9.86 8.06
CA ASN A 15 9.98 -11.26 7.82
C ASN A 15 8.65 -11.38 7.07
N CYS A 16 8.68 -11.95 5.85
CA CYS A 16 7.50 -12.10 5.00
C CYS A 16 6.72 -13.40 5.25
N ASP A 17 7.26 -14.33 6.04
CA ASP A 17 6.61 -15.61 6.33
C ASP A 17 5.36 -15.39 7.19
N THR A 18 4.20 -15.78 6.65
CA THR A 18 2.89 -15.64 7.28
C THR A 18 2.68 -16.60 8.45
N ASN A 19 3.49 -17.66 8.54
CA ASN A 19 3.40 -18.66 9.61
C ASN A 19 4.01 -18.18 10.93
N VAL A 20 4.67 -17.02 10.93
CA VAL A 20 5.26 -16.42 12.13
C VAL A 20 4.67 -15.05 12.40
N ASN A 21 4.87 -14.54 13.61
CA ASN A 21 4.46 -13.19 14.02
C ASN A 21 2.98 -12.86 13.71
N TYR A 22 2.09 -13.85 13.82
CA TYR A 22 0.64 -13.67 13.64
C TYR A 22 0.28 -13.05 12.28
N ASN A 23 0.89 -13.54 11.19
CA ASN A 23 0.64 -13.06 9.83
C ASN A 23 0.98 -11.57 9.60
N GLN A 24 1.92 -11.01 10.37
CA GLN A 24 2.34 -9.60 10.22
C GLN A 24 2.96 -9.30 8.85
N GLY A 25 3.71 -10.26 8.28
CA GLY A 25 4.46 -10.06 7.05
C GLY A 25 5.56 -9.00 7.17
N CYS A 26 6.16 -8.64 6.03
CA CYS A 26 7.34 -7.77 5.96
C CYS A 26 7.01 -6.30 5.64
N GLY A 27 6.13 -5.68 6.42
CA GLY A 27 5.57 -4.36 6.14
C GLY A 27 6.56 -3.19 6.05
N SER A 28 6.19 -2.16 5.28
CA SER A 28 6.81 -0.84 5.24
C SER A 28 5.77 0.23 5.55
N SER A 29 6.12 1.22 6.37
CA SER A 29 5.32 2.43 6.57
C SER A 29 5.82 3.53 5.64
N PHE A 30 4.93 4.13 4.85
CA PHE A 30 5.31 5.17 3.89
C PHE A 30 5.73 6.43 4.65
N SER A 31 6.78 7.08 4.16
CA SER A 31 7.30 8.34 4.71
C SER A 31 6.54 9.55 4.18
N LYS A 32 6.02 9.46 2.94
CA LYS A 32 5.21 10.52 2.34
C LYS A 32 3.89 10.71 3.08
N ALA A 33 3.60 11.97 3.44
CA ALA A 33 2.31 12.35 4.02
C ALA A 33 1.15 12.11 3.05
N ASN A 34 -0.06 12.03 3.59
CA ASN A 34 -1.31 11.86 2.83
C ASN A 34 -1.36 10.60 1.96
N SER A 35 -0.61 9.55 2.32
CA SER A 35 -0.63 8.26 1.61
C SER A 35 -1.81 7.36 2.00
N TYR A 36 -2.65 7.76 2.95
CA TYR A 36 -3.78 6.94 3.40
C TYR A 36 -4.91 7.77 4.03
N GLY A 37 -6.12 7.22 3.99
CA GLY A 37 -7.29 7.67 4.77
C GLY A 37 -7.69 9.12 4.54
N ALA A 38 -8.14 9.79 5.61
CA ALA A 38 -8.65 11.16 5.53
C ALA A 38 -7.65 12.17 4.96
N GLY A 39 -6.34 11.99 5.22
CA GLY A 39 -5.30 12.84 4.65
C GLY A 39 -5.21 12.69 3.13
N PHE A 40 -5.27 11.45 2.63
CA PHE A 40 -5.33 11.14 1.19
C PHE A 40 -6.59 11.75 0.54
N ASN A 41 -7.77 11.56 1.14
CA ASN A 41 -9.02 12.11 0.61
C ASN A 41 -8.99 13.65 0.56
N LYS A 42 -8.47 14.29 1.62
CA LYS A 42 -8.39 15.76 1.71
C LYS A 42 -7.57 16.40 0.59
N VAL A 43 -6.58 15.69 0.05
CA VAL A 43 -5.75 16.19 -1.06
C VAL A 43 -6.25 15.71 -2.44
N GLY A 44 -7.42 15.07 -2.51
CA GLY A 44 -7.99 14.55 -3.77
C GLY A 44 -7.33 13.25 -4.24
N GLY A 45 -6.74 12.50 -3.32
CA GLY A 45 -6.09 11.22 -3.57
C GLY A 45 -4.69 11.33 -4.19
N GLY A 46 -4.38 10.42 -5.10
CA GLY A 46 -3.06 10.33 -5.71
C GLY A 46 -2.89 9.11 -6.61
N TRP A 47 -1.65 8.75 -6.87
CA TRP A 47 -1.27 7.57 -7.65
C TRP A 47 -0.45 6.61 -6.80
N PHE A 48 -0.83 5.34 -6.87
CA PHE A 48 0.01 4.23 -6.43
C PHE A 48 0.50 3.49 -7.66
N VAL A 49 1.80 3.18 -7.69
CA VAL A 49 2.37 2.30 -8.70
C VAL A 49 3.09 1.17 -8.01
N LEU A 50 2.79 -0.06 -8.42
CA LEU A 50 3.48 -1.27 -8.02
C LEU A 50 4.23 -1.82 -9.23
N GLU A 51 5.55 -1.86 -9.16
CA GLU A 51 6.38 -2.64 -10.06
C GLU A 51 6.60 -4.01 -9.45
N ARG A 52 6.51 -5.06 -10.29
CA ARG A 52 6.82 -6.43 -9.91
C ARG A 52 7.66 -7.08 -11.01
N SER A 53 8.87 -7.52 -10.68
CA SER A 53 9.69 -8.32 -11.60
C SER A 53 10.60 -9.28 -10.83
N ALA A 54 11.02 -10.37 -11.50
CA ALA A 54 11.97 -11.31 -10.90
C ALA A 54 13.34 -10.65 -10.62
N ALA A 55 13.75 -9.69 -11.44
CA ALA A 55 15.05 -9.02 -11.33
C ALA A 55 15.07 -7.90 -10.28
N ARG A 56 13.97 -7.13 -10.14
CA ARG A 56 13.92 -5.96 -9.24
C ARG A 56 13.08 -6.20 -7.98
N GLY A 57 12.39 -7.34 -7.89
CA GLY A 57 11.47 -7.66 -6.81
C GLY A 57 10.17 -6.85 -6.91
N ILE A 58 9.67 -6.39 -5.77
CA ILE A 58 8.47 -5.55 -5.70
C ILE A 58 8.86 -4.15 -5.22
N ASN A 59 8.45 -3.13 -5.95
CA ASN A 59 8.66 -1.72 -5.58
C ASN A 59 7.32 -0.98 -5.63
N VAL A 60 7.08 -0.12 -4.64
CA VAL A 60 5.84 0.66 -4.54
C VAL A 60 6.16 2.13 -4.40
N TRP A 61 5.59 2.95 -5.29
CA TRP A 61 5.67 4.40 -5.26
C TRP A 61 4.31 4.99 -4.96
N PHE A 62 4.33 6.17 -4.34
CA PHE A 62 3.17 7.00 -4.12
C PHE A 62 3.47 8.46 -4.46
N TRP A 63 2.51 9.09 -5.14
CA TRP A 63 2.47 10.53 -5.37
C TRP A 63 1.09 11.04 -4.99
N ALA A 64 1.03 12.05 -4.13
CA ALA A 64 -0.22 12.75 -3.84
C ALA A 64 -0.71 13.49 -5.11
N ARG A 65 -2.01 13.81 -5.18
CA ARG A 65 -2.66 14.40 -6.37
C ARG A 65 -1.91 15.56 -7.02
N ASN A 66 -1.30 16.42 -6.20
CA ASN A 66 -0.60 17.63 -6.64
C ASN A 66 0.93 17.53 -6.50
N ASP A 67 1.47 16.32 -6.34
CA ASP A 67 2.92 16.11 -6.27
C ASP A 67 3.54 16.41 -7.64
N PRO A 68 4.38 17.47 -7.77
CA PRO A 68 4.95 17.85 -9.06
C PRO A 68 5.97 16.84 -9.58
N SER A 69 6.43 15.89 -8.76
CA SER A 69 7.35 14.84 -9.18
C SER A 69 6.62 13.63 -9.77
N VAL A 70 5.29 13.66 -9.93
CA VAL A 70 4.58 12.55 -10.58
C VAL A 70 5.03 12.43 -12.04
N PRO A 71 5.51 11.26 -12.49
CA PRO A 71 5.89 11.07 -13.88
C PRO A 71 4.67 11.25 -14.81
N LEU A 72 4.86 11.90 -15.96
CA LEU A 72 3.77 12.10 -16.93
C LEU A 72 3.11 10.78 -17.36
N ALA A 73 3.92 9.72 -17.51
CA ALA A 73 3.42 8.38 -17.83
C ALA A 73 2.43 7.85 -16.78
N VAL A 74 2.65 8.16 -15.50
CA VAL A 74 1.76 7.80 -14.38
C VAL A 74 0.52 8.69 -14.37
N SER A 75 0.70 10.02 -14.45
CA SER A 75 -0.42 10.96 -14.32
C SER A 75 -1.38 10.93 -15.52
N GLN A 76 -0.86 10.69 -16.72
CA GLN A 76 -1.63 10.68 -17.97
C GLN A 76 -2.01 9.27 -18.43
N GLY A 77 -1.35 8.22 -17.92
CA GLY A 77 -1.63 6.84 -18.30
C GLY A 77 -1.26 6.54 -19.76
N THR A 78 0.02 6.70 -20.10
CA THR A 78 0.54 6.43 -21.44
C THR A 78 0.47 4.94 -21.81
N LYS A 79 0.68 4.61 -23.10
CA LYS A 79 0.67 3.20 -23.59
C LYS A 79 1.80 2.35 -23.02
N SER A 80 2.90 2.98 -22.65
CA SER A 80 4.08 2.32 -22.07
C SER A 80 4.55 3.10 -20.86
N ILE A 81 5.08 2.38 -19.87
CA ILE A 81 5.60 2.93 -18.64
C ILE A 81 6.81 2.12 -18.21
N TYR A 82 7.88 2.79 -17.81
CA TYR A 82 9.12 2.15 -17.38
C TYR A 82 9.61 2.85 -16.12
N PRO A 83 9.47 2.24 -14.93
CA PRO A 83 10.01 2.78 -13.71
C PRO A 83 11.54 2.84 -13.80
N ASP A 84 12.12 4.03 -13.70
CA ASP A 84 13.56 4.25 -13.71
C ASP A 84 14.00 5.11 -12.51
N ASP A 85 15.28 5.45 -12.44
CA ASP A 85 15.82 6.23 -11.33
C ASP A 85 15.25 7.65 -11.24
N SER A 86 14.65 8.19 -12.31
CA SER A 86 14.02 9.52 -12.32
C SER A 86 12.73 9.58 -11.50
N TRP A 87 12.10 8.43 -11.23
CA TRP A 87 10.95 8.32 -10.34
C TRP A 87 11.32 8.49 -8.87
N GLY A 88 12.63 8.47 -8.59
CA GLY A 88 13.16 8.47 -7.25
C GLY A 88 12.98 7.13 -6.53
N ARG A 89 13.43 7.13 -5.28
CA ARG A 89 13.40 5.94 -4.43
C ARG A 89 11.95 5.58 -4.06
N PRO A 90 11.56 4.29 -4.13
CA PRO A 90 10.21 3.86 -3.79
C PRO A 90 9.91 4.04 -2.29
N GLU A 91 8.63 4.17 -1.92
CA GLU A 91 8.19 4.19 -0.53
C GLU A 91 8.31 2.81 0.12
N ALA A 92 8.13 1.73 -0.66
CA ALA A 92 8.39 0.36 -0.22
C ALA A 92 9.20 -0.41 -1.27
N ARG A 93 10.23 -1.14 -0.81
CA ARG A 93 11.08 -1.97 -1.67
C ARG A 93 11.26 -3.36 -1.07
N PHE A 94 11.05 -4.37 -1.89
CA PHE A 94 11.20 -5.77 -1.54
C PHE A 94 12.13 -6.43 -2.56
N ALA A 95 13.43 -6.36 -2.29
CA ALA A 95 14.45 -6.92 -3.18
C ALA A 95 14.42 -8.46 -3.21
N PRO A 96 14.77 -9.10 -4.33
CA PRO A 96 14.70 -10.55 -4.49
C PRO A 96 15.89 -11.32 -3.86
N ASP A 97 16.76 -10.64 -3.12
CA ASP A 97 18.08 -11.14 -2.68
C ASP A 97 18.01 -12.27 -1.64
N THR A 98 17.04 -12.19 -0.74
CA THR A 98 16.82 -13.12 0.38
C THR A 98 15.44 -13.76 0.33
N CYS A 99 14.61 -13.36 -0.63
CA CYS A 99 13.26 -13.84 -0.87
C CYS A 99 13.08 -13.92 -2.38
N ALA A 100 13.41 -15.09 -2.96
CA ALA A 100 13.40 -15.28 -4.40
C ALA A 100 11.98 -15.09 -4.94
N HIS A 101 11.76 -14.02 -5.69
CA HIS A 101 10.44 -13.63 -6.15
C HIS A 101 9.74 -14.75 -6.95
N SER A 102 10.47 -15.46 -7.81
CA SER A 102 9.94 -16.57 -8.60
C SER A 102 9.52 -17.80 -7.78
N THR A 103 9.95 -17.89 -6.52
CA THR A 103 9.61 -18.99 -5.62
C THR A 103 8.32 -18.71 -4.84
N TYR A 104 8.10 -17.45 -4.45
CA TYR A 104 7.03 -17.08 -3.52
C TYR A 104 5.85 -16.37 -4.19
N PHE A 105 6.00 -15.95 -5.45
CA PHE A 105 4.98 -15.18 -6.15
C PHE A 105 4.66 -15.76 -7.53
N ASP A 106 3.40 -16.15 -7.73
CA ASP A 106 2.84 -16.65 -8.99
C ASP A 106 1.85 -15.64 -9.59
N LYS A 107 0.85 -16.10 -10.35
CA LYS A 107 -0.14 -15.20 -10.97
C LYS A 107 -1.07 -14.63 -9.91
N HIS A 108 -1.09 -13.30 -9.77
CA HIS A 108 -1.96 -12.61 -8.85
C HIS A 108 -3.23 -12.11 -9.53
N VAL A 109 -4.27 -11.92 -8.71
CA VAL A 109 -5.46 -11.15 -9.05
C VAL A 109 -5.47 -9.83 -8.27
N MET A 110 -6.02 -8.78 -8.86
CA MET A 110 -6.21 -7.50 -8.16
C MET A 110 -7.54 -7.56 -7.41
N ILE A 111 -7.52 -7.18 -6.13
CA ILE A 111 -8.67 -7.20 -5.23
C ILE A 111 -8.83 -5.80 -4.63
N PHE A 112 -10.07 -5.28 -4.66
CA PHE A 112 -10.48 -4.12 -3.88
C PHE A 112 -11.57 -4.57 -2.92
N ASP A 113 -11.37 -4.35 -1.63
CA ASP A 113 -12.35 -4.64 -0.60
C ASP A 113 -12.35 -3.54 0.47
N THR A 114 -13.44 -3.52 1.25
CA THR A 114 -13.55 -2.77 2.49
C THR A 114 -14.22 -3.70 3.50
N THR A 115 -13.45 -4.18 4.47
CA THR A 115 -13.96 -4.98 5.60
C THR A 115 -13.95 -4.18 6.90
N PHE A 116 -14.69 -4.66 7.91
CA PHE A 116 -14.80 -3.99 9.20
C PHE A 116 -14.38 -4.92 10.33
N CYS A 117 -13.68 -4.36 11.31
CA CYS A 117 -13.22 -5.08 12.50
C CYS A 117 -12.30 -6.26 12.17
N GLY A 118 -12.78 -7.49 12.32
CA GLY A 118 -12.00 -8.70 12.08
C GLY A 118 -10.72 -8.79 12.90
N ASP A 119 -9.79 -9.60 12.39
CA ASP A 119 -8.57 -9.98 13.11
C ASP A 119 -7.67 -8.78 13.40
N TRP A 120 -7.58 -7.82 12.48
CA TRP A 120 -6.67 -6.68 12.63
C TRP A 120 -7.36 -5.43 13.19
N ALA A 121 -8.31 -4.84 12.48
CA ALA A 121 -8.92 -3.58 12.90
C ALA A 121 -9.75 -3.74 14.19
N GLY A 122 -10.35 -4.92 14.40
CA GLY A 122 -11.07 -5.24 15.64
C GLY A 122 -10.13 -5.33 16.84
N ALA A 123 -8.98 -5.99 16.69
CA ALA A 123 -7.99 -6.15 17.75
C ALA A 123 -7.29 -4.83 18.14
N THR A 124 -7.17 -3.89 17.21
CA THR A 124 -6.47 -2.60 17.40
C THR A 124 -7.40 -1.40 17.60
N PHE A 125 -8.71 -1.62 17.60
CA PHE A 125 -9.72 -0.55 17.60
C PHE A 125 -9.53 0.48 18.73
N ASN A 126 -9.40 0.00 19.97
CA ASN A 126 -9.25 0.88 21.13
C ASN A 126 -7.87 1.55 21.20
N SER A 127 -6.80 0.85 20.80
CA SER A 127 -5.45 1.43 20.79
C SER A 127 -5.28 2.48 19.68
N ALA A 128 -6.10 2.41 18.63
CA ALA A 128 -6.23 3.46 17.62
C ALA A 128 -7.05 4.68 18.10
N GLY A 129 -7.57 4.65 19.33
CA GLY A 129 -8.35 5.74 19.92
C GLY A 129 -9.85 5.69 19.64
N CYS A 130 -10.35 4.59 19.05
CA CYS A 130 -11.79 4.42 18.82
C CYS A 130 -12.50 3.93 20.10
N PRO A 131 -13.76 4.33 20.36
CA PRO A 131 -14.43 4.00 21.61
C PRO A 131 -15.20 2.67 21.56
N GLY A 132 -15.03 1.84 22.59
CA GLY A 132 -15.91 0.71 22.87
C GLY A 132 -15.56 -0.58 22.11
N ASN A 133 -16.59 -1.29 21.62
CA ASN A 133 -16.42 -2.52 20.84
C ASN A 133 -16.59 -2.22 19.35
N CYS A 134 -15.66 -2.69 18.53
CA CYS A 134 -15.65 -2.43 17.08
C CYS A 134 -16.95 -2.88 16.38
N ASN A 135 -17.41 -4.11 16.63
CA ASN A 135 -18.62 -4.64 15.98
C ASN A 135 -19.86 -3.83 16.37
N ASN A 136 -19.97 -3.46 17.65
CA ASN A 136 -21.07 -2.60 18.10
C ASN A 136 -20.99 -1.21 17.46
N TYR A 137 -19.79 -0.63 17.36
CA TYR A 137 -19.59 0.68 16.74
C TYR A 137 -20.06 0.66 15.28
N VAL A 138 -19.65 -0.35 14.51
CA VAL A 138 -20.06 -0.53 13.11
C VAL A 138 -21.59 -0.66 12.98
N ASN A 139 -22.21 -1.51 13.81
CA ASN A 139 -23.65 -1.77 13.75
C ASN A 139 -24.52 -0.56 14.12
N THR A 140 -24.01 0.33 14.98
CA THR A 140 -24.82 1.42 15.58
C THR A 140 -24.49 2.80 15.03
N ASN A 141 -23.48 2.94 14.17
CA ASN A 141 -23.03 4.24 13.65
C ASN A 141 -22.93 4.26 12.10
N PRO A 142 -24.00 3.94 11.35
CA PRO A 142 -23.94 3.87 9.88
C PRO A 142 -23.46 5.19 9.24
N ASP A 143 -23.85 6.33 9.82
CA ASP A 143 -23.45 7.66 9.32
C ASP A 143 -21.94 7.93 9.38
N LYS A 144 -21.17 7.16 10.17
CA LYS A 144 -19.71 7.32 10.28
C LYS A 144 -18.95 6.70 9.11
N PHE A 145 -19.63 5.95 8.26
CA PHE A 145 -19.02 5.23 7.13
C PHE A 145 -19.29 5.89 5.77
N LYS A 146 -19.79 7.13 5.74
CA LYS A 146 -20.03 7.88 4.49
C LYS A 146 -18.77 8.06 3.64
N GLU A 147 -17.60 8.14 4.29
CA GLU A 147 -16.29 8.25 3.63
C GLU A 147 -15.60 6.89 3.40
N ALA A 148 -16.29 5.77 3.67
CA ALA A 148 -15.73 4.42 3.51
C ALA A 148 -16.04 3.82 2.12
N TYR A 149 -15.56 4.49 1.07
CA TYR A 149 -15.71 4.04 -0.31
C TYR A 149 -14.41 4.19 -1.11
N TRP A 150 -14.34 3.50 -2.24
CA TRP A 150 -13.28 3.66 -3.23
C TRP A 150 -13.82 4.47 -4.43
N GLU A 151 -13.11 5.52 -4.82
CA GLU A 151 -13.31 6.21 -6.09
C GLU A 151 -12.04 6.11 -6.92
N ILE A 152 -12.10 5.29 -7.97
CA ILE A 152 -10.93 4.90 -8.77
C ILE A 152 -11.07 5.50 -10.16
N ASN A 153 -10.26 6.53 -10.45
CA ASN A 153 -10.23 7.15 -11.78
C ASN A 153 -9.78 6.18 -12.88
N SER A 154 -8.81 5.32 -12.58
CA SER A 154 -8.26 4.37 -13.55
C SER A 154 -7.44 3.29 -12.85
N LEU A 155 -7.54 2.07 -13.36
CA LEU A 155 -6.62 0.97 -13.09
C LEU A 155 -5.97 0.55 -14.40
N ARG A 156 -4.63 0.55 -14.46
CA ARG A 156 -3.86 0.20 -15.66
C ARG A 156 -2.81 -0.85 -15.30
N VAL A 157 -2.64 -1.83 -16.17
CA VAL A 157 -1.64 -2.90 -16.04
C VAL A 157 -0.73 -2.87 -17.27
N TYR A 158 0.56 -3.04 -17.04
CA TYR A 158 1.61 -3.03 -18.04
C TYR A 158 2.50 -4.27 -17.85
N GLU A 159 3.08 -4.76 -18.94
CA GLU A 159 3.96 -5.94 -18.97
C GLU A 159 5.24 -5.64 -19.76
#